data_AF-A0A756I2N1-F1
#
_entry.id   AF-A0A756I2N1-F1
#
_cell.length_a   1.000
_cell.length_b   1.000
_cell.length_c   1.000
_cell.angle_alpha   90.00
_cell.angle_beta   90.00
_cell.angle_gamma   90.00
#
_symmetry.space_group_name_H-M   'P 1'
#
loop_
_entity.id
_entity.type
_entity.pdbx_description
1 polymer ?
#
loop_
_entity_poly.entity_id
_entity_poly.type
_entity_poly.pdbx_seq_one_letter_code
_entity_poly.pdbx_strand_id
1 'polypeptide(L)'
;MMSERMKQEGLLQGVTSAALRQHQSRGREALRLEMAGDYAAAARAWQQTANRAPRPQWRLFARERARQCRGKKAIIHRQGN
;
A
#
# COMPACT_ATOMS: atom_id res chain seq x y z
N MET A 1 34.98 5.31 -4.43
CA MET A 1 33.56 5.75 -4.37
C MET A 1 32.69 4.55 -4.05
N MET A 2 32.32 4.33 -2.78
CA MET A 2 31.50 3.19 -2.33
C MET A 2 30.61 3.59 -1.12
N SER A 3 30.16 4.84 -1.04
CA SER A 3 29.65 5.38 0.24
C SER A 3 28.16 5.71 0.27
N GLU A 4 27.45 5.62 -0.86
CA GLU A 4 26.02 5.95 -0.92
C GLU A 4 25.11 4.72 -0.77
N ARG A 5 25.59 3.52 -1.11
CA ARG A 5 24.79 2.28 -1.01
C ARG A 5 24.57 1.82 0.44
N MET A 6 25.54 2.01 1.32
CA MET A 6 25.42 1.56 2.73
C MET A 6 24.49 2.44 3.57
N LYS A 7 24.23 3.69 3.17
CA LYS A 7 23.33 4.59 3.92
C LYS A 7 21.85 4.22 3.80
N GLN A 8 21.47 3.47 2.76
CA GLN A 8 20.12 2.91 2.65
C GLN A 8 19.92 1.66 3.52
N GLU A 9 21.00 0.97 3.89
CA GLU A 9 20.94 -0.27 4.66
C GLU A 9 20.70 -0.01 6.15
N GLY A 10 21.12 1.16 6.67
CA GLY A 10 20.82 1.60 8.03
C GLY A 10 19.34 1.92 8.28
N LEU A 11 18.61 2.40 7.26
CA LEU A 11 17.18 2.71 7.37
C LEU A 11 16.26 1.50 7.19
N LEU A 12 16.81 0.33 6.82
CA LEU A 12 16.11 -0.94 6.58
C LEU A 12 16.45 -2.03 7.61
N GLN A 13 17.16 -1.70 8.69
CA GLN A 13 17.40 -2.62 9.81
C GLN A 13 16.07 -3.23 10.29
N GLY A 14 15.88 -4.52 10.03
CA GLY A 14 14.71 -5.31 10.43
C GLY A 14 13.74 -5.72 9.31
N VAL A 15 13.89 -5.24 8.06
CA VAL A 15 13.04 -5.67 6.94
C VAL A 15 13.88 -6.23 5.82
N THR A 16 13.73 -7.52 5.52
CA THR A 16 14.44 -8.14 4.40
C THR A 16 14.06 -7.46 3.09
N SER A 17 15.02 -7.32 2.16
CA SER A 17 14.79 -6.74 0.83
C SER A 17 13.69 -7.49 0.05
N ALA A 18 13.43 -8.75 0.40
CA ALA A 18 12.30 -9.54 -0.10
C ALA A 18 10.94 -9.06 0.45
N ALA A 19 10.83 -8.78 1.75
CA ALA A 19 9.60 -8.25 2.35
C ALA A 19 9.26 -6.85 1.83
N LEU A 20 10.27 -6.01 1.58
CA LEU A 20 10.09 -4.72 0.92
C LEU A 20 9.53 -4.89 -0.51
N ARG A 21 10.14 -5.76 -1.33
CA ARG A 21 9.66 -6.05 -2.69
C ARG A 21 8.25 -6.61 -2.71
N GLN A 22 7.91 -7.51 -1.79
CA GLN A 22 6.55 -8.05 -1.66
C GLN A 22 5.54 -6.96 -1.26
N HIS A 23 5.91 -6.06 -0.35
CA HIS A 23 5.04 -4.96 0.04
C HIS A 23 4.80 -3.99 -1.14
N GLN A 24 5.85 -3.65 -1.89
CA GLN A 24 5.74 -2.82 -3.09
C GLN A 24 4.89 -3.47 -4.19
N SER A 25 5.08 -4.76 -4.43
CA SER A 25 4.29 -5.52 -5.42
C SER A 25 2.79 -5.49 -5.09
N ARG A 26 2.44 -5.76 -3.83
CA ARG A 26 1.04 -5.70 -3.35
C ARG A 26 0.46 -4.29 -3.41
N GLY A 27 1.24 -3.28 -3.05
CA GLY A 27 0.84 -1.88 -3.18
C GLY A 27 0.57 -1.47 -4.62
N ARG A 28 1.39 -1.94 -5.59
CA ARG A 28 1.17 -1.70 -7.03
C ARG A 28 -0.10 -2.37 -7.56
N GLU A 29 -0.42 -3.56 -7.06
CA GLU A 29 -1.65 -4.25 -7.43
C GLU A 29 -2.88 -3.52 -6.89
N ALA A 30 -2.84 -3.09 -5.62
CA ALA A 30 -3.88 -2.26 -5.03
C ALA A 30 -4.07 -0.93 -5.79
N LEU A 31 -2.98 -0.30 -6.23
CA LEU A 31 -3.03 0.93 -7.03
C LEU A 31 -3.63 0.69 -8.43
N ARG A 32 -3.32 -0.43 -9.08
CA ARG A 32 -3.93 -0.80 -10.37
C ARG A 32 -5.45 -0.93 -10.24
N LEU A 33 -5.93 -1.53 -9.14
CA LEU A 33 -7.37 -1.63 -8.88
C LEU A 33 -8.01 -0.26 -8.63
N GLU A 34 -7.32 0.67 -7.97
CA GLU A 34 -7.80 2.04 -7.83
C GLU A 34 -7.91 2.78 -9.17
N MET A 35 -6.93 2.59 -10.06
CA MET A 35 -6.95 3.19 -11.39
C MET A 35 -8.03 2.57 -12.28
N ALA A 36 -8.33 1.28 -12.10
CA ALA A 36 -9.43 0.59 -12.77
C ALA A 36 -10.83 1.00 -12.24
N GLY A 37 -10.91 1.82 -11.18
CA GLY A 37 -12.16 2.24 -10.58
C GLY A 37 -12.81 1.18 -9.67
N ASP A 38 -12.20 0.00 -9.51
CA ASP A 38 -12.66 -1.01 -8.56
C ASP A 38 -12.16 -0.70 -7.16
N TYR A 39 -12.76 0.33 -6.57
CA TYR A 39 -12.41 0.79 -5.23
C TYR A 39 -12.73 -0.24 -4.14
N ALA A 40 -13.61 -1.20 -4.39
CA ALA A 40 -13.92 -2.28 -3.45
C ALA A 40 -12.77 -3.30 -3.39
N ALA A 41 -12.31 -3.77 -4.55
CA ALA A 41 -11.15 -4.66 -4.64
C ALA A 41 -9.87 -3.94 -4.19
N ALA A 42 -9.69 -2.68 -4.57
CA ALA A 42 -8.56 -1.86 -4.11
C ALA A 42 -8.50 -1.74 -2.59
N ALA A 43 -9.64 -1.46 -1.93
CA ALA A 43 -9.70 -1.37 -0.48
C ALA A 43 -9.30 -2.69 0.21
N ARG A 44 -9.71 -3.83 -0.35
CA ARG A 44 -9.32 -5.16 0.14
C ARG A 44 -7.81 -5.41 -0.06
N ALA A 45 -7.27 -5.06 -1.22
CA ALA A 45 -5.85 -5.21 -1.52
C ALA A 45 -4.97 -4.34 -0.61
N TRP A 46 -5.38 -3.09 -0.35
CA TRP A 46 -4.71 -2.21 0.62
C TRP A 46 -4.80 -2.75 2.06
N GLN A 47 -5.95 -3.30 2.47
CA GLN A 47 -6.10 -3.91 3.78
C GLN A 47 -5.17 -5.12 3.96
N GLN A 48 -5.07 -5.99 2.95
CA GLN A 48 -4.14 -7.14 2.97
C GLN A 48 -2.68 -6.68 3.00
N THR A 49 -2.36 -5.63 2.25
CA THR A 49 -1.03 -5.00 2.22
C THR A 49 -0.66 -4.46 3.59
N ALA A 50 -1.60 -3.83 4.30
CA ALA A 50 -1.41 -3.36 5.67
C ALA A 50 -1.17 -4.53 6.64
N ASN A 51 -1.97 -5.60 6.58
CA ASN A 51 -1.84 -6.71 7.52
C ASN A 51 -0.46 -7.38 7.44
N ARG A 52 0.06 -7.50 6.22
CA ARG A 52 1.36 -8.13 5.93
C ARG A 52 2.54 -7.14 5.92
N ALA A 53 2.32 -5.87 6.23
CA ALA A 53 3.41 -4.90 6.25
C ALA A 53 4.26 -5.08 7.52
N PRO A 54 5.60 -5.17 7.38
CA PRO A 54 6.51 -5.38 8.50
C PRO A 54 6.71 -4.10 9.34
N ARG A 55 6.39 -2.92 8.81
CA ARG A 55 6.55 -1.63 9.49
C ARG A 55 5.22 -0.97 9.82
N PRO A 56 5.06 -0.39 11.02
CA PRO A 56 3.83 0.29 11.42
C PRO A 56 3.49 1.48 10.50
N GLN A 57 4.48 2.20 10.01
CA GLN A 57 4.31 3.31 9.05
C GLN A 57 3.64 2.84 7.74
N TRP A 58 4.06 1.69 7.22
CA TRP A 58 3.49 1.08 6.01
C TRP A 58 2.09 0.53 6.26
N ARG A 59 1.84 0.00 7.47
CA ARG A 59 0.49 -0.41 7.89
C ARG A 59 -0.47 0.78 7.90
N LEU A 60 -0.05 1.91 8.46
CA LEU A 60 -0.85 3.13 8.53
C LEU A 60 -1.16 3.67 7.14
N PHE A 61 -0.13 3.79 6.29
CA PHE A 61 -0.30 4.21 4.90
C PHE A 61 -1.31 3.33 4.15
N ALA A 62 -1.13 2.01 4.18
CA ALA A 62 -2.03 1.09 3.49
C ALA A 62 -3.46 1.11 4.09
N ARG A 63 -3.61 1.28 5.41
CA ARG A 63 -4.93 1.47 6.04
C ARG A 63 -5.61 2.75 5.60
N GLU A 64 -4.88 3.85 5.50
CA GLU A 64 -5.41 5.13 5.04
C GLU A 64 -5.92 5.03 3.60
N ARG A 65 -5.13 4.41 2.72
CA ARG A 65 -5.54 4.14 1.34
C ARG A 65 -6.77 3.25 1.26
N ALA A 66 -6.88 2.21 2.09
CA ALA A 66 -8.09 1.41 2.18
C ALA A 66 -9.32 2.23 2.60
N ARG A 67 -9.18 3.16 3.55
CA ARG A 67 -10.26 4.08 3.95
C ARG A 67 -10.65 5.03 2.81
N GLN A 68 -9.67 5.63 2.13
CA GLN A 68 -9.93 6.50 0.98
C GLN A 68 -10.67 5.77 -0.14
N CYS A 69 -10.28 4.53 -0.46
CA CYS A 69 -10.99 3.73 -1.46
C CYS A 69 -12.45 3.47 -1.05
N ARG A 70 -12.70 3.14 0.22
CA ARG A 70 -14.08 2.98 0.74
C ARG A 70 -14.88 4.29 0.68
N GLY A 71 -14.24 5.42 0.97
CA GLY A 71 -14.85 6.75 0.85
C GLY A 71 -15.18 7.12 -0.60
N LYS A 72 -14.26 6.87 -1.54
CA LYS A 72 -14.50 7.08 -2.98
C LYS A 72 -15.63 6.20 -3.51
N LYS A 73 -15.69 4.93 -3.09
CA LYS A 73 -16.84 4.06 -3.36
C LYS A 73 -18.15 4.72 -2.90
N ALA A 74 -18.20 5.24 -1.67
CA ALA A 74 -19.40 5.88 -1.14
C ALA A 74 -19.80 7.15 -1.91
N ILE A 75 -18.82 7.95 -2.37
CA ILE A 75 -19.09 9.16 -3.17
C ILE A 75 -19.63 8.80 -4.55
N ILE A 76 -19.03 7.81 -5.23
CA ILE A 76 -19.45 7.38 -6.58
C ILE A 76 -20.84 6.76 -6.54
N HIS A 77 -21.14 5.90 -5.56
CA HIS A 77 -22.48 5.34 -5.40
C HIS A 77 -23.53 6.42 -5.09
N ARG A 78 -23.15 7.52 -4.44
CA ARG A 78 -24.07 8.63 -4.12
C ARG A 78 -24.35 9.55 -5.31
N GLN A 79 -23.48 9.58 -6.32
CA GLN A 79 -23.68 10.37 -7.54
C GLN A 79 -24.43 9.60 -8.65
N GLY A 80 -24.70 8.31 -8.46
CA GLY A 80 -25.41 7.47 -9.43
C GLY A 80 -26.87 7.18 -9.09
N ASN A 81 -27.49 7.94 -8.19
CA ASN A 81 -28.90 7.79 -7.80
C ASN A 81 -29.63 9.14 -7.92
#